data_AF-A0A2P8QQX8-F1
#
_entry.id   AF-A0A2P8QQX8-F1
#
_cell.length_a   1.000
_cell.length_b   1.000
_cell.length_c   1.000
_cell.angle_alpha   90.00
_cell.angle_beta   90.00
_cell.angle_gamma   90.00
#
_symmetry.space_group_name_H-M   'P 1'
#
loop_
_entity.id
_entity.type
_entity.pdbx_description
1 polymer ?
#
loop_
_entity_poly.entity_id
_entity_poly.type
_entity_poly.pdbx_seq_one_letter_code
_entity_poly.pdbx_strand_id
1 'polypeptide(L)'
;MFFSLSLISPSFTVSLINWLPDPPASTSALPILAYLLNVISSVVVVPITEEFIFRGILIHRWAMKWGVSSAILVSAIIFGLGHIIPFGAAVFGILITLLYFKTRTLIVPAIAHAMNNAATIVLELFFPTQQITINYNFSEYLHLGIVLIVISVPFVLRFTYKNWHKQQLLLPYFTNASQ
;
A
#
# COMPACT_ATOMS: atom_id res chain seq x y z
N MET A 1 8.25 6.49 1.18
CA MET A 1 8.61 6.48 -0.26
C MET A 1 10.12 6.63 -0.52
N PHE A 2 10.83 7.60 0.07
CA PHE A 2 12.26 7.83 -0.24
C PHE A 2 13.25 6.78 0.28
N PHE A 3 12.88 5.97 1.27
CA PHE A 3 13.76 4.95 1.85
C PHE A 3 14.21 3.90 0.82
N SER A 4 13.30 3.40 -0.02
CA SER A 4 13.66 2.42 -1.05
C SER A 4 14.58 3.03 -2.12
N LEU A 5 14.41 4.32 -2.43
CA LEU A 5 15.29 5.06 -3.35
C LEU A 5 16.68 5.30 -2.75
N SER A 6 16.79 5.57 -1.44
CA SER A 6 18.08 5.81 -0.78
C SER A 6 18.97 4.56 -0.77
N LEU A 7 18.37 3.36 -0.77
CA LEU A 7 19.12 2.10 -0.88
C LEU A 7 19.75 1.88 -2.26
N ILE A 8 19.17 2.45 -3.31
CA ILE A 8 19.61 2.25 -4.70
C ILE A 8 20.51 3.42 -5.16
N SER A 9 20.12 4.65 -4.85
CA SER A 9 20.86 5.86 -5.21
C SER A 9 20.78 6.90 -4.09
N PRO A 10 21.70 6.83 -3.11
CA PRO A 10 21.74 7.79 -2.01
C PRO A 10 21.89 9.23 -2.50
N SER A 11 22.75 9.47 -3.50
CA SER A 11 23.02 10.80 -4.05
C SER A 11 21.80 11.40 -4.75
N PHE A 12 21.08 10.62 -5.55
CA PHE A 12 19.83 11.07 -6.17
C PHE A 12 18.79 11.40 -5.11
N THR A 13 18.65 10.56 -4.09
CA THR A 13 17.67 10.77 -3.02
C THR A 13 17.94 12.04 -2.23
N VAL A 14 19.21 12.31 -1.89
CA VAL A 14 19.62 13.57 -1.26
C VAL A 14 19.35 14.76 -2.17
N SER A 15 19.66 14.66 -3.47
CA SER A 15 19.39 15.74 -4.42
C SER A 15 17.89 16.03 -4.58
N LEU A 16 17.06 14.99 -4.54
CA LEU A 16 15.61 15.10 -4.64
C LEU A 16 15.01 15.71 -3.36
N ILE A 17 15.53 15.33 -2.19
CA ILE A 17 15.16 15.92 -0.90
C ILE A 17 15.53 17.40 -0.87
N ASN A 18 16.73 17.76 -1.33
CA ASN A 18 17.18 19.15 -1.37
C ASN A 18 16.46 20.01 -2.42
N TRP A 19 15.83 19.39 -3.42
CA TRP A 19 15.00 20.08 -4.41
C TRP A 19 13.57 20.30 -3.92
N LEU A 20 13.10 19.49 -2.96
CA LEU A 20 11.86 19.78 -2.27
C LEU A 20 12.07 21.02 -1.40
N PRO A 21 11.10 21.95 -1.33
CA PRO A 21 11.14 23.01 -0.35
C PRO A 21 11.35 22.36 1.02
N ASP A 22 12.28 22.91 1.82
CA ASP A 22 12.44 22.47 3.20
C ASP A 22 11.04 22.36 3.81
N PRO A 23 10.69 21.24 4.47
CA PRO A 23 9.45 21.17 5.21
C PRO A 23 9.44 22.41 6.09
N PRO A 24 8.36 23.22 6.07
CA PRO A 24 8.35 24.52 6.71
C PRO A 24 8.96 24.33 8.09
N ALA A 25 10.08 25.04 8.33
CA ALA A 25 10.82 24.97 9.59
C ALA A 25 9.75 24.89 10.67
N SER A 26 9.85 23.90 11.56
CA SER A 26 8.89 23.62 12.62
C SER A 26 8.76 24.85 13.52
N THR A 27 8.10 25.85 12.97
CA THR A 27 7.64 27.07 13.58
C THR A 27 6.51 26.53 14.41
N SER A 28 6.76 26.54 15.71
CA SER A 28 5.99 25.99 16.80
C SER A 28 4.58 26.58 16.93
N ALA A 29 3.98 27.06 15.84
CA ALA A 29 2.71 27.72 15.82
C ALA A 29 1.52 26.77 15.62
N LEU A 30 1.62 25.63 14.89
CA LEU A 30 0.52 24.65 14.83
C LEU A 30 0.97 23.19 14.56
N PRO A 31 1.62 22.50 15.52
CA PRO A 31 1.98 21.08 15.39
C PRO A 31 0.77 20.17 15.11
N ILE A 32 -0.41 20.51 15.62
CA ILE A 32 -1.65 19.75 15.41
C ILE A 32 -2.12 19.84 13.95
N LEU A 33 -2.07 21.03 13.34
CA LEU A 33 -2.49 21.20 11.95
C LEU A 33 -1.60 20.39 11.00
N ALA A 34 -0.29 20.43 11.20
CA ALA A 34 0.66 19.64 10.43
C ALA A 34 0.41 18.13 10.57
N TYR A 35 0.14 17.65 11.79
CA TYR A 35 -0.22 16.25 12.03
C TYR A 35 -1.53 15.87 11.31
N LEU A 36 -2.57 16.69 11.42
CA LEU A 36 -3.86 16.45 10.75
C LEU A 36 -3.71 16.41 9.23
N LEU A 37 -2.93 17.30 8.64
CA LEU A 37 -2.65 17.29 7.20
C LEU A 37 -1.90 16.03 6.78
N ASN A 38 -0.94 15.55 7.58
CA ASN A 38 -0.26 14.28 7.31
C ASN A 38 -1.21 13.08 7.39
N VAL A 39 -2.12 13.04 8.37
CA VAL A 39 -3.13 11.98 8.49
C VAL A 39 -4.08 12.01 7.29
N ILE A 40 -4.61 13.17 6.92
CA ILE A 40 -5.50 13.33 5.75
C ILE A 40 -4.78 12.88 4.48
N SER A 41 -3.52 13.32 4.29
CA SER A 41 -2.72 12.91 3.14
C SER A 41 -2.55 11.39 3.09
N SER A 42 -2.17 10.77 4.20
CA SER A 42 -1.86 9.34 4.28
C SER A 42 -3.10 8.43 4.16
N VAL A 43 -4.27 8.90 4.62
CA VAL A 43 -5.51 8.09 4.63
C VAL A 43 -6.39 8.37 3.41
N VAL A 44 -6.31 9.55 2.80
CA VAL A 44 -7.19 9.93 1.69
C VAL A 44 -6.40 10.10 0.40
N VAL A 45 -5.45 11.04 0.39
CA VAL A 45 -4.77 11.45 -0.85
C VAL A 45 -3.91 10.34 -1.42
N VAL A 46 -3.09 9.71 -0.58
CA VAL A 46 -2.19 8.62 -0.97
C VAL A 46 -2.97 7.40 -1.48
N PRO A 47 -3.94 6.82 -0.75
CA PRO A 47 -4.71 5.68 -1.24
C PRO A 47 -5.43 5.97 -2.56
N ILE A 48 -6.07 7.13 -2.72
CA ILE A 48 -6.75 7.48 -3.98
C ILE A 48 -5.76 7.54 -5.15
N THR A 49 -4.61 8.18 -4.92
CA THR A 49 -3.59 8.37 -5.96
C THR A 49 -2.95 7.04 -6.35
N GLU A 50 -2.60 6.21 -5.37
CA GLU A 50 -2.01 4.90 -5.62
C GLU A 50 -3.01 3.95 -6.29
N GLU A 51 -4.27 3.91 -5.85
CA GLU A 51 -5.29 3.10 -6.53
C GLU A 51 -5.53 3.57 -7.97
N PHE A 52 -5.56 4.88 -8.21
CA PHE A 52 -5.70 5.41 -9.56
C PHE A 52 -4.54 4.99 -10.47
N ILE A 53 -3.29 5.15 -10.01
CA ILE A 53 -2.11 4.80 -10.80
C ILE A 53 -2.05 3.28 -11.02
N PHE A 54 -2.11 2.49 -9.96
CA PHE A 54 -1.90 1.04 -10.07
C PHE A 54 -3.10 0.32 -10.71
N ARG A 55 -4.34 0.68 -10.35
CA ARG A 55 -5.54 -0.07 -10.76
C ARG A 55 -6.30 0.65 -11.87
N GLY A 56 -6.25 1.98 -11.92
CA GLY A 56 -6.79 2.75 -13.04
C GLY A 56 -5.92 2.61 -14.30
N ILE A 57 -4.60 2.69 -14.17
CA ILE A 57 -3.70 2.80 -15.34
C ILE A 57 -2.86 1.53 -15.54
N LEU A 58 -2.00 1.19 -14.58
CA LEU A 58 -0.95 0.19 -14.79
C LEU A 58 -1.50 -1.22 -15.02
N ILE A 59 -2.48 -1.65 -14.22
CA ILE A 59 -3.06 -2.99 -14.35
C ILE A 59 -3.69 -3.21 -15.73
N HIS A 60 -4.36 -2.20 -16.31
CA HIS A 60 -4.95 -2.30 -17.64
C HIS A 60 -3.88 -2.41 -18.71
N ARG A 61 -2.89 -1.52 -18.67
CA ARG A 61 -1.81 -1.51 -19.66
C ARG A 61 -1.04 -2.83 -19.66
N TRP A 62 -0.71 -3.35 -18.49
CA TRP A 62 0.04 -4.60 -18.36
C TRP A 62 -0.81 -5.84 -18.61
N ALA A 63 -2.09 -5.83 -18.24
CA ALA A 63 -2.97 -6.95 -18.53
C ALA A 63 -3.16 -7.13 -20.04
N MET A 64 -3.28 -6.03 -20.79
CA MET A 64 -3.34 -6.07 -22.25
C MET A 64 -2.04 -6.58 -22.89
N LYS A 65 -0.88 -6.32 -22.26
CA LYS A 65 0.43 -6.68 -22.81
C LYS A 65 0.90 -8.09 -22.42
N TRP A 66 0.65 -8.51 -21.18
CA TRP A 66 1.25 -9.69 -20.56
C TRP A 66 0.22 -10.67 -19.97
N GLY A 67 -1.08 -10.37 -20.11
CA GLY A 67 -2.15 -11.11 -19.47
C GLY A 67 -2.41 -10.67 -18.03
N VAL A 68 -3.63 -10.93 -17.55
CA VAL A 68 -4.12 -10.43 -16.26
C VAL A 68 -3.30 -10.96 -15.08
N SER A 69 -3.00 -12.26 -15.06
CA SER A 69 -2.23 -12.86 -13.96
C SER A 69 -0.82 -12.26 -13.83
N SER A 70 -0.10 -12.09 -14.94
CA SER A 70 1.22 -11.45 -14.96
C SER A 70 1.14 -9.99 -14.52
N ALA A 71 0.10 -9.26 -14.94
CA ALA A 71 -0.11 -7.87 -14.56
C ALA A 71 -0.35 -7.71 -13.05
N ILE A 72 -1.12 -8.60 -12.42
CA ILE A 72 -1.31 -8.60 -10.96
C ILE A 72 0.02 -8.77 -10.25
N LEU A 73 0.82 -9.77 -10.64
CA LEU A 73 2.10 -10.06 -9.98
C LEU A 73 3.09 -8.91 -10.14
N VAL A 74 3.28 -8.41 -11.37
CA VAL A 74 4.22 -7.32 -11.65
C VAL A 74 3.80 -6.03 -10.96
N SER A 75 2.50 -5.69 -10.99
CA SER A 75 2.00 -4.49 -10.29
C SER A 75 2.14 -4.60 -8.78
N ALA A 76 1.87 -5.76 -8.19
CA ALA A 76 2.04 -6.00 -6.77
C ALA A 76 3.51 -5.91 -6.33
N ILE A 77 4.45 -6.46 -7.12
CA ILE A 77 5.89 -6.37 -6.82
C ILE A 77 6.34 -4.91 -6.84
N ILE A 78 5.98 -4.16 -7.89
CA ILE A 78 6.36 -2.73 -8.01
C ILE A 78 5.72 -1.91 -6.89
N PHE A 79 4.46 -2.18 -6.54
CA PHE A 79 3.79 -1.57 -5.40
C PHE A 79 4.56 -1.85 -4.10
N GLY A 80 4.92 -3.12 -3.85
CA GLY A 80 5.69 -3.53 -2.68
C GLY A 80 7.04 -2.82 -2.56
N LEU A 81 7.78 -2.70 -3.66
CA LEU A 81 9.09 -2.01 -3.66
C LEU A 81 9.02 -0.52 -3.25
N GLY A 82 7.86 0.13 -3.42
CA GLY A 82 7.62 1.51 -2.98
C GLY A 82 7.44 1.69 -1.46
N HIS A 83 7.31 0.59 -0.71
CA HIS A 83 6.92 0.57 0.70
C HIS A 83 8.07 0.15 1.63
N ILE A 84 7.96 0.51 2.92
CA ILE A 84 8.95 0.19 3.97
C ILE A 84 9.03 -1.32 4.24
N ILE A 85 7.90 -2.03 4.13
CA ILE A 85 7.81 -3.49 4.30
C ILE A 85 7.36 -4.09 2.96
N PRO A 86 8.29 -4.37 2.02
CA PRO A 86 7.93 -4.66 0.65
C PRO A 86 7.08 -5.92 0.47
N PHE A 87 7.37 -6.96 1.24
CA PHE A 87 6.66 -8.24 1.13
C PHE A 87 5.19 -8.10 1.55
N GLY A 88 4.94 -7.46 2.70
CA GLY A 88 3.57 -7.21 3.19
C GLY A 88 2.77 -6.33 2.23
N ALA A 89 3.40 -5.27 1.73
CA ALA A 89 2.80 -4.37 0.74
C ALA A 89 2.52 -5.08 -0.60
N ALA A 90 3.40 -5.98 -1.07
CA ALA A 90 3.15 -6.76 -2.28
C ALA A 90 1.94 -7.71 -2.11
N VAL A 91 1.85 -8.42 -0.98
CA VAL A 91 0.69 -9.28 -0.68
C VAL A 91 -0.60 -8.44 -0.62
N PHE A 92 -0.57 -7.29 0.04
CA PHE A 92 -1.68 -6.35 0.06
C PHE A 92 -2.03 -5.86 -1.35
N GLY A 93 -1.02 -5.56 -2.17
CA GLY A 93 -1.14 -5.13 -3.55
C GLY A 93 -1.88 -6.15 -4.42
N ILE A 94 -1.59 -7.46 -4.25
CA ILE A 94 -2.35 -8.55 -4.86
C ILE A 94 -3.81 -8.48 -4.41
N LEU A 95 -4.06 -8.50 -3.10
CA LEU A 95 -5.41 -8.57 -2.53
C LEU A 95 -6.31 -7.42 -3.01
N ILE A 96 -5.79 -6.19 -2.99
CA ILE A 96 -6.51 -5.02 -3.46
C ILE A 96 -6.79 -5.07 -4.96
N THR A 97 -5.84 -5.57 -5.76
CA THR A 97 -6.06 -5.75 -7.20
C THR A 97 -7.14 -6.80 -7.46
N LEU A 98 -7.16 -7.91 -6.70
CA LEU A 98 -8.24 -8.89 -6.81
C LEU A 98 -9.59 -8.30 -6.37
N LEU A 99 -9.59 -7.43 -5.35
CA LEU A 99 -10.78 -6.71 -4.90
C LEU A 99 -11.29 -5.79 -6.00
N TYR A 100 -10.41 -5.05 -6.68
CA TYR A 100 -10.73 -4.21 -7.83
C TYR A 100 -11.42 -5.00 -8.95
N PHE A 101 -10.86 -6.15 -9.35
CA PHE A 101 -11.48 -7.02 -10.35
C PHE A 101 -12.85 -7.54 -9.92
N LYS A 102 -13.01 -7.85 -8.64
CA LYS A 102 -14.27 -8.36 -8.09
C LYS A 102 -15.36 -7.30 -8.05
N THR A 103 -15.02 -6.07 -7.65
CA THR A 103 -15.99 -4.99 -7.42
C THR A 103 -16.20 -4.10 -8.63
N ARG A 104 -15.28 -4.13 -9.60
CA ARG A 104 -15.30 -3.31 -10.83
C ARG A 104 -15.37 -1.80 -10.56
N THR A 105 -14.85 -1.37 -9.43
CA THR A 105 -14.79 0.05 -9.03
C THR A 105 -13.48 0.35 -8.33
N LEU A 106 -12.96 1.58 -8.49
CA LEU A 106 -11.79 2.07 -7.77
C LEU A 106 -12.12 2.51 -6.33
N ILE A 107 -13.40 2.79 -6.04
CA ILE A 107 -13.83 3.30 -4.73
C ILE A 107 -13.62 2.25 -3.64
N VAL A 108 -14.02 1.00 -3.88
CA VAL A 108 -13.91 -0.07 -2.88
C VAL A 108 -12.45 -0.39 -2.53
N PRO A 109 -11.54 -0.57 -3.51
CA PRO A 109 -10.10 -0.63 -3.26
C PRO A 109 -9.55 0.56 -2.47
N ALA A 110 -9.92 1.79 -2.85
CA ALA A 110 -9.42 3.01 -2.20
C ALA A 110 -9.85 3.09 -0.74
N ILE A 111 -11.09 2.71 -0.42
CA ILE A 111 -11.57 2.65 0.97
C ILE A 111 -10.81 1.56 1.75
N ALA A 112 -10.65 0.37 1.18
CA ALA A 112 -9.93 -0.71 1.87
C ALA A 112 -8.45 -0.36 2.12
N HIS A 113 -7.82 0.38 1.20
CA HIS A 113 -6.48 0.90 1.38
C HIS A 113 -6.41 2.03 2.41
N ALA A 114 -7.35 2.98 2.37
CA ALA A 114 -7.50 4.00 3.40
C ALA A 114 -7.67 3.39 4.81
N MET A 115 -8.48 2.33 4.93
CA MET A 115 -8.66 1.59 6.18
C MET A 115 -7.37 0.92 6.65
N ASN A 116 -6.57 0.36 5.74
CA ASN A 116 -5.27 -0.22 6.08
C ASN A 116 -4.32 0.85 6.61
N ASN A 117 -4.23 2.01 5.95
CA ASN A 117 -3.37 3.11 6.40
C ASN A 117 -3.84 3.68 7.74
N ALA A 118 -5.15 3.87 7.93
CA ALA A 118 -5.72 4.31 9.19
C ALA A 118 -5.42 3.32 10.33
N ALA A 119 -5.53 2.02 10.08
CA ALA A 119 -5.20 0.99 11.07
C ALA A 119 -3.72 1.05 11.47
N THR A 120 -2.81 1.29 10.53
CA THR A 120 -1.38 1.49 10.81
C THR A 120 -1.15 2.71 11.69
N ILE A 121 -1.78 3.85 11.39
CA ILE A 121 -1.68 5.06 12.21
C ILE A 121 -2.20 4.80 13.64
N VAL A 122 -3.34 4.11 13.77
CA VAL A 122 -3.89 3.74 15.08
C VAL A 122 -2.92 2.81 15.83
N LEU A 123 -2.34 1.83 15.15
CA LEU A 123 -1.37 0.91 15.76
C LEU A 123 -0.12 1.67 16.24
N GLU A 124 0.39 2.61 15.45
CA GLU A 124 1.53 3.47 15.83
C GLU A 124 1.22 4.34 17.06
N LEU A 125 -0.04 4.73 17.29
CA LEU A 125 -0.44 5.46 18.50
C LEU A 125 -0.39 4.58 19.77
N PHE A 126 -0.76 3.30 19.67
CA PHE A 126 -0.74 2.36 20.80
C PHE A 126 0.64 1.73 21.02
N PHE A 127 1.41 1.58 19.95
CA PHE A 127 2.75 1.00 19.93
C PHE A 127 3.72 1.99 19.28
N PRO A 128 3.96 3.16 19.89
CA PRO A 128 4.87 4.15 19.34
C PRO A 128 6.25 3.51 19.20
N THR A 129 6.79 3.55 17.98
CA THR A 129 8.12 3.05 17.64
C THR A 129 9.16 3.84 18.45
N GLN A 130 9.44 3.42 19.69
CA GLN A 130 10.55 3.98 20.43
C GLN A 130 11.83 3.64 19.67
N GLN A 131 12.72 4.63 19.51
CA GLN A 131 14.06 4.43 18.95
C GLN A 131 14.65 3.18 19.58
N ILE A 132 15.14 2.28 18.71
CA ILE A 132 15.79 1.00 18.99
C ILE A 132 16.66 1.10 20.25
N THR A 133 16.02 0.91 21.41
CA THR A 133 16.66 0.53 22.65
C THR A 133 16.47 -0.97 22.63
N ILE A 134 17.60 -1.65 22.50
CA ILE A 134 17.75 -3.03 22.06
C ILE A 134 17.26 -4.06 23.12
N ASN A 135 16.32 -3.66 23.97
CA ASN A 135 15.78 -4.37 25.12
C ASN A 135 14.25 -4.50 25.09
N TYR A 136 13.62 -4.36 23.92
CA TYR A 136 12.27 -4.90 23.74
C TYR A 136 12.36 -6.39 23.45
N ASN A 137 11.66 -7.21 24.23
CA ASN A 137 11.58 -8.66 24.03
C ASN A 137 10.93 -8.94 22.66
N PHE A 138 11.75 -9.03 21.61
CA PHE A 138 11.33 -9.39 20.26
C PHE A 138 10.46 -10.67 20.27
N SER A 139 10.73 -11.58 21.20
CA SER A 139 9.93 -12.77 21.46
C SER A 139 8.46 -12.48 21.77
N GLU A 140 8.13 -11.41 22.51
CA GLU A 140 6.75 -11.10 22.90
C GLU A 140 5.88 -10.69 21.70
N TYR A 141 6.42 -9.82 20.84
CA TYR A 141 5.72 -9.40 19.61
C TYR A 141 5.72 -10.48 18.53
N LEU A 142 6.74 -11.36 18.51
CA LEU A 142 6.83 -12.47 17.57
C LEU A 142 5.65 -13.44 17.72
N HIS A 143 5.27 -13.80 18.95
CA HIS A 143 4.13 -14.69 19.19
C HIS A 143 2.82 -14.10 18.70
N LEU A 144 2.56 -12.81 18.99
CA LEU A 144 1.37 -12.12 18.51
C LEU A 144 1.34 -12.07 16.97
N GLY A 145 2.48 -11.75 16.34
CA GLY A 145 2.62 -11.75 14.89
C GLY A 145 2.33 -13.12 14.25
N ILE A 146 2.85 -14.20 14.83
CA ILE A 146 2.58 -15.57 14.36
C ILE A 146 1.09 -15.89 14.45
N VAL A 147 0.43 -15.55 15.56
CA VAL A 147 -1.02 -15.78 15.73
C VAL A 147 -1.82 -15.03 14.65
N LEU A 148 -1.50 -13.75 14.41
CA LEU A 148 -2.16 -12.95 13.36
C LEU A 148 -1.94 -13.54 11.95
N ILE A 149 -0.74 -14.05 11.66
CA ILE A 149 -0.43 -14.70 10.38
C ILE A 149 -1.22 -16.00 10.25
N VAL A 150 -1.20 -16.88 11.25
CA VAL A 150 -1.90 -18.18 11.23
C VAL A 150 -3.40 -17.99 11.04
N ILE A 151 -3.99 -16.96 11.66
CA ILE A 151 -5.41 -16.65 11.50
C ILE A 151 -5.69 -16.06 10.11
N SER A 152 -4.87 -15.12 9.63
CA SER A 152 -5.16 -14.38 8.38
C SER A 152 -4.86 -15.18 7.10
N VAL A 153 -3.81 -16.01 7.10
CA VAL A 153 -3.34 -16.74 5.91
C VAL A 153 -4.43 -17.60 5.25
N PRO A 154 -5.23 -18.41 5.97
CA PRO A 154 -6.29 -19.21 5.35
C PRO A 154 -7.33 -18.36 4.61
N PHE A 155 -7.70 -17.20 5.16
CA PHE A 155 -8.66 -16.29 4.51
C PHE A 155 -8.06 -15.64 3.26
N VAL A 156 -6.79 -15.20 3.36
CA VAL A 156 -6.04 -14.62 2.24
C VAL A 156 -5.89 -15.64 1.11
N LEU A 157 -5.46 -16.86 1.40
CA LEU A 157 -5.30 -17.93 0.42
C LEU A 157 -6.64 -18.28 -0.24
N ARG A 158 -7.69 -18.45 0.56
CA ARG A 158 -9.04 -18.76 0.05
C ARG A 158 -9.59 -17.65 -0.84
N PHE A 159 -9.44 -16.38 -0.43
CA PHE A 159 -9.89 -15.23 -1.21
C PHE A 159 -9.11 -15.13 -2.52
N THR A 160 -7.79 -15.27 -2.46
CA THR A 160 -6.92 -15.21 -3.64
C THR A 160 -7.28 -16.31 -4.63
N TYR A 161 -7.32 -17.57 -4.17
CA TYR A 161 -7.67 -18.71 -5.01
C TYR A 161 -9.04 -18.54 -5.70
N LYS A 162 -10.07 -18.14 -4.95
CA LYS A 162 -11.44 -18.00 -5.48
C LYS A 162 -11.57 -16.87 -6.51
N ASN A 163 -10.79 -15.81 -6.39
CA ASN A 163 -10.92 -14.64 -7.25
C ASN A 163 -9.89 -14.59 -8.39
N TRP A 164 -8.83 -15.42 -8.33
CA TRP A 164 -7.79 -15.45 -9.37
C TRP A 164 -8.33 -15.89 -10.74
N HIS A 165 -9.10 -16.96 -10.80
CA HIS A 165 -9.61 -17.52 -12.06
C HIS A 165 -10.67 -16.67 -12.77
N LYS A 166 -11.34 -15.75 -12.06
CA LYS A 166 -12.44 -14.94 -12.62
C LYS A 166 -11.97 -13.77 -13.49
N GLN A 167 -10.67 -13.45 -13.46
CA GLN A 167 -10.17 -12.19 -14.01
C GLN A 167 -9.78 -12.28 -15.48
N GLN A 168 -9.70 -13.50 -16.01
CA GLN A 168 -9.45 -13.74 -17.44
C GLN A 168 -10.64 -13.34 -18.32
N LEU A 169 -11.78 -12.97 -17.73
CA LEU A 169 -13.06 -12.84 -18.44
C LEU A 169 -13.37 -11.44 -19.00
N LEU A 170 -12.79 -10.34 -18.51
CA LEU A 170 -12.80 -8.96 -19.08
C LEU A 170 -12.26 -7.95 -18.06
N LEU A 171 -11.52 -6.92 -18.51
CA LEU A 171 -11.02 -5.85 -17.64
C LEU A 171 -12.14 -4.89 -17.19
N PRO A 172 -12.15 -4.41 -15.93
CA PRO A 172 -13.25 -3.58 -15.40
C PRO A 172 -13.53 -2.28 -16.16
N TYR A 173 -12.50 -1.64 -16.74
CA TYR A 173 -12.70 -0.44 -17.57
C TYR A 173 -13.61 -0.70 -18.76
N PHE A 174 -13.41 -1.81 -19.48
CA PHE A 174 -14.23 -2.15 -20.65
C PHE A 174 -15.65 -2.55 -20.26
N THR A 175 -15.86 -3.16 -19.09
CA THR A 175 -17.20 -3.53 -18.63
C THR A 175 -18.04 -2.33 -18.23
N ASN A 176 -17.43 -1.28 -17.68
CA ASN A 176 -18.14 -0.09 -17.24
C ASN A 176 -18.43 0.88 -18.40
N ALA A 177 -17.65 0.81 -19.49
CA ALA A 177 -17.87 1.60 -20.70
C ALA A 177 -18.95 1.02 -21.63
N SER A 178 -19.36 -0.24 -21.42
CA SER A 178 -20.36 -0.94 -22.24
C SER A 178 -21.77 -0.95 -21.64
N GLN A 179 -22.01 -0.25 -20.53
CA GLN A 179 -23.30 -0.08 -19.87
C GLN A 179 -23.77 1.38 -20.00
#